data_AF-A0A944MBV0-F1
#
_entry.id   AF-A0A944MBV0-F1
#
_cell.length_a   1.000
_cell.length_b   1.000
_cell.length_c   1.000
_cell.angle_alpha   90.00
_cell.angle_beta   90.00
_cell.angle_gamma   90.00
#
_symmetry.space_group_name_H-M   'P 1'
#
loop_
_entity.id
_entity.type
_entity.pdbx_description
1 polymer ?
#
loop_
_entity_poly.entity_id
_entity_poly.type
_entity_poly.pdbx_seq_one_letter_code
_entity_poly.pdbx_strand_id
1 'polypeptide(L)' 'MIITRNPSNAKIKELITLSSEGAARWIEDKETGDVFYWPSDSAYHNQVAEILHISVYDKGIAIEDR' A
#
# COMPACT_ATOMS: atom_id res chain seq x y z
N MET A 1 8.19 9.22 -0.87
CA MET A 1 7.11 8.25 -0.61
C MET A 1 7.47 6.95 -1.31
N ILE A 2 7.58 5.84 -0.59
CA ILE A 2 7.91 4.52 -1.17
C ILE A 2 6.58 3.83 -1.49
N ILE A 3 6.28 3.63 -2.77
CA ILE A 3 5.17 2.81 -3.23
C ILE A 3 5.76 1.62 -3.97
N THR A 4 5.39 0.41 -3.56
CA THR A 4 5.85 -0.83 -4.21
C THR A 4 4.70 -1.52 -4.90
N ARG A 5 4.85 -1.82 -6.19
CA ARG A 5 3.89 -2.60 -7.00
C ARG A 5 4.16 -4.09 -6.85
N ASN A 6 3.12 -4.86 -6.63
CA ASN A 6 3.12 -6.32 -6.44
C ASN A 6 4.26 -6.82 -5.53
N PRO A 7 4.43 -6.25 -4.33
CA PRO A 7 5.51 -6.65 -3.43
C PRO A 7 5.33 -8.11 -2.96
N SER A 8 6.45 -8.75 -2.65
CA SER A 8 6.43 -10.01 -1.90
C SER A 8 6.00 -9.79 -0.44
N ASN A 9 5.56 -10.86 0.24
CA ASN A 9 5.22 -10.79 1.67
C ASN A 9 6.36 -10.26 2.54
N ALA A 10 7.61 -10.58 2.20
CA ALA A 10 8.78 -10.06 2.91
C ALA A 10 8.88 -8.53 2.77
N LYS A 11 8.61 -7.99 1.58
CA LYS A 11 8.63 -6.55 1.35
C LYS A 11 7.45 -5.86 2.03
N ILE A 12 6.27 -6.48 2.08
CA ILE A 12 5.13 -5.95 2.85
C ILE A 12 5.48 -5.82 4.33
N LYS A 13 6.15 -6.82 4.93
CA LYS A 13 6.64 -6.75 6.31
C LYS A 13 7.64 -5.61 6.50
N GLU A 14 8.58 -5.43 5.57
CA GLU A 14 9.51 -4.30 5.61
C GLU A 14 8.77 -2.95 5.61
N LEU A 15 7.76 -2.78 4.75
CA LEU A 15 6.94 -1.57 4.69
C LEU A 15 6.17 -1.32 6.00
N ILE A 16 5.69 -2.39 6.65
CA ILE A 16 5.04 -2.34 7.96
C ILE A 16 6.01 -1.86 9.03
N THR A 17 7.23 -2.42 9.07
CA THR A 17 8.28 -2.02 10.04
C THR A 17 8.78 -0.59 9.82
N LEU A 18 8.74 -0.10 8.59
CA LEU A 18 9.11 1.28 8.26
C LEU A 18 8.06 2.31 8.72
N SER A 19 6.81 1.89 8.93
CA SER A 19 5.75 2.77 9.42
C SER A 19 5.82 2.91 10.95
N SER A 20 5.72 4.15 11.42
CA SER A 20 5.56 4.44 12.86
C SER A 20 4.26 3.90 13.47
N GLU A 21 3.25 3.60 12.63
CA GLU A 21 1.98 3.01 13.04
C GLU A 21 2.02 1.47 13.05
N GLY A 22 3.12 0.85 12.62
CA GLY A 22 3.21 -0.61 12.49
C GLY A 22 2.23 -1.18 11.46
N ALA A 23 2.00 -0.44 10.38
CA ALA A 23 1.06 -0.83 9.32
C ALA A 23 1.52 -0.36 7.93
N ALA A 24 1.04 -1.04 6.89
CA ALA A 24 1.17 -0.62 5.50
C ALA A 24 -0.22 -0.44 4.88
N ARG A 25 -0.41 0.61 4.08
CA ARG A 25 -1.64 0.80 3.29
C ARG A 25 -1.45 0.18 1.92
N TRP A 26 -2.56 -0.26 1.32
CA TRP A 26 -2.55 -0.76 -0.04
C TRP A 26 -3.78 -0.35 -0.85
N ILE A 27 -3.59 -0.26 -2.16
CA ILE A 27 -4.68 -0.25 -3.16
C ILE A 27 -4.47 -1.34 -4.21
N GLU A 28 -5.55 -1.93 -4.68
CA GLU A 28 -5.57 -2.82 -5.84
C GLU A 28 -6.28 -2.10 -6.97
N ASP A 29 -5.57 -1.85 -8.06
CA ASP A 29 -6.15 -1.30 -9.29
C ASP A 29 -7.03 -2.36 -9.96
N LYS A 30 -8.33 -2.05 -10.12
CA LYS A 30 -9.29 -3.00 -10.70
C LYS A 30 -9.18 -3.15 -12.22
N GLU A 31 -8.50 -2.24 -12.89
CA GLU A 31 -8.28 -2.34 -14.34
C GLU A 31 -7.13 -3.31 -14.66
N THR A 32 -6.07 -3.28 -13.85
CA THR A 32 -4.85 -4.05 -14.09
C THR A 32 -4.69 -5.28 -13.19
N GLY A 33 -5.36 -5.29 -12.02
CA GLY A 33 -5.16 -6.26 -10.96
C GLY A 33 -3.88 -6.06 -10.15
N ASP A 34 -3.16 -4.94 -10.37
CA ASP A 34 -1.94 -4.63 -9.64
C ASP A 34 -2.23 -4.15 -8.22
N VAL A 35 -1.44 -4.61 -7.26
CA VAL A 35 -1.54 -4.18 -5.87
C VAL A 35 -0.33 -3.34 -5.48
N PHE A 36 -0.60 -2.15 -4.94
CA PHE A 36 0.41 -1.19 -4.52
C PHE A 36 0.40 -1.10 -3.00
N TYR A 37 1.57 -1.18 -2.35
CA TYR A 37 1.72 -1.01 -0.90
C TYR A 37 2.70 0.10 -0.56
N TRP A 38 2.47 0.77 0.57
CA TRP A 38 3.36 1.79 1.15
C TRP A 38 3.22 1.84 2.68
N PRO A 39 4.20 2.42 3.42
CA PRO A 39 4.08 2.60 4.87
C PRO A 39 2.86 3.47 5.20
N SER A 40 2.06 3.09 6.20
CA SER A 40 0.75 3.73 6.43
C SER A 40 0.86 5.20 6.82
N ASP A 41 1.93 5.63 7.47
CA ASP A 41 2.16 7.04 7.83
C ASP A 41 2.62 7.92 6.66
N SER A 42 2.91 7.34 5.47
CA SER A 42 3.43 8.11 4.33
C SER A 42 2.37 8.86 3.51
N ALA A 43 1.17 8.28 3.33
CA ALA A 43 0.09 8.87 2.54
C ALA A 43 -1.26 8.15 2.74
N TYR A 44 -2.37 8.85 2.46
CA TYR A 44 -3.70 8.25 2.39
C TYR A 44 -3.97 7.61 1.01
N HIS A 45 -4.91 6.66 0.94
CA HIS A 45 -5.24 5.92 -0.29
C HIS A 45 -5.64 6.82 -1.45
N ASN A 46 -6.42 7.88 -1.20
CA ASN A 46 -6.84 8.82 -2.25
C ASN A 46 -5.66 9.57 -2.86
N GLN A 47 -4.66 9.95 -2.07
CA GLN A 47 -3.45 10.61 -2.56
C GLN A 47 -2.64 9.67 -3.45
N VAL A 48 -2.49 8.40 -3.05
CA VAL A 48 -1.76 7.42 -3.86
C VAL A 48 -2.51 7.07 -5.14
N ALA A 49 -3.83 6.91 -5.09
CA ALA A 49 -4.64 6.68 -6.27
C ALA A 49 -4.55 7.84 -7.27
N GLU A 50 -4.57 9.09 -6.79
CA GLU A 50 -4.39 10.28 -7.64
C GLU A 50 -3.01 10.31 -8.30
N ILE A 51 -1.94 10.05 -7.53
CA ILE A 51 -0.55 10.02 -8.03
C ILE A 51 -0.34 8.93 -9.09
N LEU A 52 -1.00 7.78 -8.93
CA LEU A 52 -0.90 6.65 -9.85
C LEU A 52 -1.95 6.70 -10.98
N HIS A 53 -2.81 7.71 -10.99
CA HIS A 53 -3.93 7.83 -11.93
C HIS A 53 -4.88 6.61 -11.92
N ILE A 54 -5.11 6.01 -10.75
CA ILE A 54 -6.00 4.85 -10.58
C ILE A 54 -7.41 5.33 -10.21
N SER A 55 -8.37 5.08 -11.10
CA SER A 55 -9.74 5.60 -10.99
C SER A 55 -10.65 4.70 -10.14
N VAL A 56 -10.47 3.38 -10.24
CA VAL A 56 -11.28 2.37 -9.54
C VAL A 56 -10.34 1.42 -8.83
N TYR A 57 -10.43 1.35 -7.50
CA TYR A 57 -9.54 0.53 -6.70
C TYR A 57 -10.22 -0.02 -5.46
N ASP A 58 -9.80 -1.22 -5.05
CA ASP A 58 -9.97 -1.68 -3.68
C ASP A 58 -8.85 -1.14 -2.81
N LYS A 59 -9.07 -1.10 -1.50
CA LYS A 59 -8.08 -0.60 -0.54
C LYS A 59 -8.10 -1.36 0.77
N GLY A 60 -6.98 -1.32 1.47
CA GLY A 60 -6.91 -1.85 2.83
C GLY A 60 -5.67 -1.42 3.60
N ILE A 61 -5.52 -2.07 4.75
CA ILE A 61 -4.41 -1.88 5.67
C ILE A 61 -3.88 -3.27 6.02
N ALA A 62 -2.57 -3.47 5.86
CA ALA A 62 -1.86 -4.65 6.31
C ALA A 62 -1.13 -4.32 7.62
N ILE A 63 -1.25 -5.22 8.58
CA ILE A 63 -0.58 -5.19 9.88
C ILE A 63 0.19 -6.49 10.05
N GLU A 64 1.20 -6.50 10.93
CA GLU A 64 1.85 -7.76 11.30
C GLU A 64 0.90 -8.56 12.20
N ASP A 65 0.56 -9.78 11.79
CA ASP A 65 -0.22 -10.71 12.61
C ASP A 65 0.62 -11.07 13.84
N ARG A 66 0.05 -10.88 15.04
CA ARG A 66 0.75 -10.93 16.33
C ARG A 66 1.01 -12.36 16.82
#